data_AF-A0A1T4Q4J0-F1
#
_entry.id   AF-A0A1T4Q4J0-F1
#
_cell.length_a   1.000
_cell.length_b   1.000
_cell.length_c   1.000
_cell.angle_alpha   90.00
_cell.angle_beta   90.00
_cell.angle_gamma   90.00
#
_symmetry.space_group_name_H-M   'P 1'
#
loop_
_entity.id
_entity.type
_entity.pdbx_description
1 polymer ?
#
loop_
_entity_poly.entity_id
_entity_poly.type
_entity_poly.pdbx_seq_one_letter_code
_entity_poly.pdbx_strand_id
1 'polypeptide(L)'
;MEYLLTSPGDHLDFGFGITAETYYNSAKYMDEGRDKIQAFQLVEMPINFLYRHSIELALKSLIIIFHKKLSIPYENDSCESTKPKILSQGKWRPLYSCHWIDELYRYWKDELLLKNITRLESLANKGDWKEYEDITKAIPIIAKYDKQSSFFRYPVTENPNLDLEKFTMKEVDIETLRKIFEQQESVKEKERGGNVILAIKNDNDEIIKAYRRQKELLTELSDSLKKVAHYFYCIHIMTRIELCKGK
;
A
#
# COMPACT_ATOMS: atom_id res chain seq x y z
N MET A 1 -24.29 6.03 -6.50
CA MET A 1 -23.52 4.86 -6.03
C MET A 1 -24.11 3.57 -6.57
N GLU A 2 -24.57 3.58 -7.82
CA GLU A 2 -25.17 2.41 -8.48
C GLU A 2 -24.14 1.28 -8.60
N TYR A 3 -22.86 1.61 -8.77
CA TYR A 3 -21.81 0.61 -8.93
C TYR A 3 -21.58 -0.31 -7.74
N LEU A 4 -22.01 0.08 -6.54
CA LEU A 4 -21.96 -0.81 -5.38
C LEU A 4 -22.95 -1.98 -5.51
N LEU A 5 -23.92 -1.88 -6.43
CA LEU A 5 -25.01 -2.82 -6.61
C LEU A 5 -24.96 -3.55 -7.97
N THR A 6 -23.96 -3.28 -8.79
CA THR A 6 -23.78 -3.92 -10.11
C THR A 6 -22.56 -4.82 -10.13
N SER A 7 -22.53 -5.77 -11.07
CA SER A 7 -21.40 -6.68 -11.22
C SER A 7 -20.12 -5.90 -11.55
N PRO A 8 -18.96 -6.25 -10.96
CA PRO A 8 -17.69 -5.59 -11.27
C PRO A 8 -17.35 -5.57 -12.78
N GLY A 9 -17.80 -6.59 -13.53
CA GLY A 9 -17.61 -6.66 -14.99
C GLY A 9 -18.38 -5.59 -15.77
N ASP A 10 -19.46 -5.03 -15.20
CA ASP A 10 -20.28 -3.99 -15.81
C ASP A 10 -19.74 -2.58 -15.49
N HIS A 11 -18.75 -2.48 -14.61
CA HIS A 11 -18.19 -1.20 -14.21
C HIS A 11 -17.30 -0.63 -15.32
N LEU A 12 -17.29 0.70 -15.46
CA LEU A 12 -16.50 1.43 -16.44
C LEU A 12 -15.01 1.05 -16.42
N ASP A 13 -14.51 0.73 -15.23
CA ASP A 13 -13.14 0.40 -14.85
C ASP A 13 -12.94 -1.09 -14.58
N PHE A 14 -13.83 -1.96 -15.07
CA PHE A 14 -13.72 -3.42 -14.96
C PHE A 14 -13.62 -3.92 -13.51
N GLY A 15 -14.20 -3.18 -12.56
CA GLY A 15 -14.28 -3.58 -11.16
C GLY A 15 -13.04 -3.24 -10.34
N PHE A 16 -12.04 -2.57 -10.92
CA PHE A 16 -10.82 -2.19 -10.20
C PHE A 16 -11.12 -1.34 -8.96
N GLY A 17 -11.98 -0.34 -9.10
CA GLY A 17 -12.30 0.61 -8.05
C GLY A 17 -13.01 -0.02 -6.86
N ILE A 18 -14.07 -0.78 -7.10
CA ILE A 18 -14.79 -1.48 -6.02
C ILE A 18 -13.92 -2.51 -5.30
N THR A 19 -13.03 -3.16 -6.06
CA THR A 19 -12.06 -4.10 -5.49
C THR A 19 -11.05 -3.35 -4.63
N ALA A 20 -10.56 -2.18 -5.08
CA ALA A 20 -9.68 -1.31 -4.30
C ALA A 20 -10.30 -0.88 -2.97
N GLU A 21 -11.57 -0.44 -2.99
CA GLU A 21 -12.31 -0.06 -1.79
C GLU A 21 -12.45 -1.23 -0.81
N THR A 22 -12.70 -2.44 -1.33
CA THR A 22 -12.79 -3.67 -0.51
C THR A 22 -11.45 -3.98 0.16
N TYR A 23 -10.33 -3.88 -0.58
CA TYR A 23 -8.99 -4.07 -0.02
C TYR A 23 -8.64 -3.03 1.03
N TYR A 24 -8.96 -1.75 0.79
CA TYR A 24 -8.74 -0.67 1.75
C TYR A 24 -9.50 -0.92 3.06
N ASN A 25 -10.80 -1.20 2.98
CA ASN A 25 -11.63 -1.44 4.16
C ASN A 25 -11.19 -2.71 4.91
N SER A 26 -10.77 -3.76 4.19
CA SER A 26 -10.21 -4.98 4.79
C SER A 26 -8.89 -4.71 5.51
N ALA A 27 -8.01 -3.90 4.92
CA ALA A 27 -6.76 -3.49 5.53
C ALA A 27 -7.01 -2.73 6.83
N LYS A 28 -7.94 -1.77 6.81
CA LYS A 28 -8.34 -0.99 7.99
C LYS A 28 -8.89 -1.87 9.11
N TYR A 29 -9.80 -2.78 8.78
CA TYR A 29 -10.36 -3.71 9.76
C TYR A 29 -9.28 -4.61 10.39
N MET A 30 -8.34 -5.10 9.58
CA MET A 30 -7.23 -5.93 10.06
C MET A 30 -6.24 -5.16 10.92
N ASP A 31 -5.97 -3.90 10.55
CA ASP A 31 -5.09 -3.00 11.29
C ASP A 31 -5.66 -2.62 12.67
N GLU A 32 -6.96 -2.31 12.75
CA GLU A 32 -7.68 -2.09 14.01
C GLU A 32 -7.71 -3.35 14.89
N GLY A 33 -7.77 -4.53 14.26
CA GLY A 33 -7.77 -5.84 14.93
C GLY A 33 -6.39 -6.45 15.14
N ARG A 34 -5.29 -5.73 14.86
CA ARG A 34 -3.95 -6.33 14.72
C ARG A 34 -3.47 -7.10 15.95
N ASP A 35 -3.81 -6.64 17.15
CA ASP A 35 -3.39 -7.28 18.40
C ASP A 35 -4.05 -8.65 18.64
N LYS A 36 -5.12 -8.97 17.89
CA LYS A 36 -5.79 -10.26 17.93
C LYS A 36 -5.11 -11.32 17.03
N ILE A 37 -4.15 -10.92 16.20
CA ILE A 37 -3.46 -11.81 15.27
C ILE A 37 -2.35 -12.57 16.01
N GLN A 38 -2.51 -13.90 16.13
CA GLN A 38 -1.57 -14.75 16.86
C GLN A 38 -0.20 -14.84 16.18
N ALA A 39 -0.16 -14.85 14.84
CA ALA A 39 1.07 -14.86 14.05
C ALA A 39 1.72 -13.46 14.00
N PHE A 40 2.02 -12.90 15.17
CA PHE A 40 2.43 -11.50 15.33
C PHE A 40 3.76 -11.16 14.63
N GLN A 41 4.58 -12.16 14.29
CA GLN A 41 5.94 -11.94 13.77
C GLN A 41 5.98 -11.24 12.41
N LEU A 42 4.88 -11.38 11.66
CA LEU A 42 4.72 -10.89 10.30
C LEU A 42 3.41 -10.12 10.15
N VAL A 43 2.81 -9.64 11.25
CA VAL A 43 1.46 -9.04 11.24
C VAL A 43 1.35 -7.84 10.29
N GLU A 44 2.42 -7.06 10.14
CA GLU A 44 2.48 -5.93 9.21
C GLU A 44 2.37 -6.36 7.74
N MET A 45 2.85 -7.55 7.38
CA MET A 45 2.93 -8.00 5.98
C MET A 45 1.55 -8.07 5.31
N PRO A 46 0.57 -8.84 5.80
CA PRO A 46 -0.74 -8.89 5.17
C PRO A 46 -1.45 -7.55 5.22
N ILE A 47 -1.35 -6.79 6.32
CA ILE A 47 -1.99 -5.46 6.44
C ILE A 47 -1.46 -4.50 5.37
N ASN A 48 -0.13 -4.37 5.28
CA ASN A 48 0.53 -3.50 4.32
C ASN A 48 0.33 -3.96 2.88
N PHE A 49 0.28 -5.28 2.63
CA PHE A 49 -0.10 -5.82 1.33
C PHE A 49 -1.49 -5.33 0.89
N LEU A 50 -2.49 -5.41 1.77
CA LEU A 50 -3.86 -5.00 1.45
C LEU A 50 -3.93 -3.49 1.15
N TYR A 51 -3.29 -2.64 1.96
CA TYR A 51 -3.21 -1.21 1.67
C TYR A 51 -2.50 -0.94 0.33
N ARG A 52 -1.34 -1.56 0.11
CA ARG A 52 -0.57 -1.40 -1.12
C ARG A 52 -1.37 -1.83 -2.35
N HIS A 53 -2.12 -2.92 -2.25
CA HIS A 53 -2.93 -3.43 -3.34
C HIS A 53 -4.14 -2.54 -3.61
N SER A 54 -4.77 -1.98 -2.57
CA SER A 54 -5.84 -0.97 -2.76
C SER A 54 -5.35 0.25 -3.55
N ILE A 55 -4.12 0.73 -3.30
CA ILE A 55 -3.55 1.87 -4.04
C ILE A 55 -3.37 1.52 -5.52
N GLU A 56 -2.80 0.36 -5.83
CA GLU A 56 -2.61 -0.08 -7.22
C GLU A 56 -3.94 -0.15 -7.98
N LEU A 57 -4.96 -0.79 -7.39
CA LEU A 57 -6.24 -0.97 -8.04
C LEU A 57 -6.99 0.36 -8.18
N ALA A 58 -6.94 1.24 -7.18
CA ALA A 58 -7.52 2.58 -7.28
C ALA A 58 -6.85 3.42 -8.37
N LEU A 59 -5.52 3.37 -8.48
CA LEU A 59 -4.79 4.03 -9.57
C LEU A 59 -5.18 3.48 -10.94
N LYS A 60 -5.26 2.15 -11.10
CA LYS A 60 -5.71 1.52 -12.36
C LYS A 60 -7.14 1.96 -12.71
N SER A 61 -8.03 1.98 -11.72
CA SER A 61 -9.40 2.46 -11.90
C SER A 61 -9.44 3.91 -12.37
N LEU A 62 -8.77 4.81 -11.65
CA LEU A 62 -8.73 6.24 -11.97
C LEU A 62 -8.15 6.50 -13.37
N ILE A 63 -7.10 5.78 -13.75
CA ILE A 63 -6.53 5.84 -15.10
C ILE A 63 -7.61 5.52 -16.14
N ILE A 64 -8.33 4.41 -15.99
CA ILE A 64 -9.39 4.02 -16.94
C ILE A 64 -10.50 5.06 -16.98
N ILE A 65 -10.98 5.49 -15.81
CA ILE A 65 -12.06 6.47 -15.71
C ILE A 65 -11.67 7.77 -16.40
N PHE A 66 -10.47 8.29 -16.15
CA PHE A 66 -10.01 9.56 -16.73
C PHE A 66 -9.86 9.45 -18.24
N HIS A 67 -9.29 8.36 -18.75
CA HIS A 67 -9.22 8.14 -20.20
C HIS A 67 -10.60 8.17 -20.86
N LYS A 68 -11.57 7.44 -20.32
CA LYS A 68 -12.92 7.37 -20.89
C LYS A 68 -13.67 8.70 -20.75
N LYS A 69 -13.70 9.28 -19.55
CA LYS A 69 -14.47 10.49 -19.25
C LYS A 69 -13.89 11.76 -19.88
N LEU A 70 -12.57 11.77 -20.12
CA LEU A 70 -11.90 12.84 -20.83
C LEU A 70 -11.65 12.48 -22.30
N SER A 71 -12.14 11.33 -22.80
CA SER A 71 -11.95 10.90 -24.19
C SER A 71 -10.48 10.94 -24.64
N ILE A 72 -9.56 10.58 -23.76
CA ILE A 72 -8.11 10.55 -24.03
C ILE A 72 -7.78 9.15 -24.57
N PRO A 73 -7.24 9.02 -25.79
CA PRO A 73 -6.90 7.72 -26.36
C PRO A 73 -5.71 7.05 -25.63
N TYR A 74 -5.60 5.73 -25.78
CA TYR A 74 -4.45 4.95 -25.32
C TYR A 74 -3.51 4.73 -26.50
N GLU A 75 -2.48 5.57 -26.67
CA GLU A 75 -1.61 5.50 -27.85
C GLU A 75 -2.43 5.61 -29.15
N ASN A 76 -2.51 4.52 -29.93
CA ASN A 76 -3.28 4.39 -31.16
C ASN A 76 -4.66 3.74 -30.95
N ASP A 77 -4.97 3.31 -29.72
CA ASP A 77 -6.24 2.69 -29.38
C ASP A 77 -7.24 3.73 -28.85
N SER A 78 -8.53 3.47 -29.08
CA SER A 78 -9.62 4.29 -28.54
C SER A 78 -9.62 4.32 -27.00
N CYS A 79 -10.05 5.44 -26.43
CA CYS A 79 -10.32 5.57 -24.99
C CYS A 79 -11.35 4.54 -24.47
N GLU A 80 -12.21 4.01 -25.35
CA GLU A 80 -13.20 2.97 -25.04
C GLU A 80 -12.65 1.53 -25.15
N SER A 81 -11.34 1.36 -25.39
CA SER A 81 -10.70 0.05 -25.47
C SER A 81 -10.95 -0.78 -24.21
N THR A 82 -11.28 -2.06 -24.39
CA THR A 82 -11.34 -3.07 -23.31
C THR A 82 -9.96 -3.57 -22.89
N LYS A 83 -8.90 -3.06 -23.52
CA LYS A 83 -7.50 -3.36 -23.21
C LYS A 83 -6.77 -2.05 -22.83
N PRO A 84 -7.12 -1.43 -21.68
CA PRO A 84 -6.46 -0.21 -21.23
C PRO A 84 -4.94 -0.36 -21.17
N LYS A 85 -4.24 0.72 -21.52
CA LYS A 85 -2.78 0.81 -21.48
C LYS A 85 -2.33 1.94 -20.57
N ILE A 86 -1.05 1.92 -20.22
CA ILE A 86 -0.34 2.97 -19.49
C ILE A 86 0.97 3.29 -20.20
N LEU A 87 1.32 4.57 -20.28
CA LEU A 87 2.66 5.00 -20.67
C LEU A 87 3.59 4.90 -19.45
N SER A 88 4.43 3.86 -19.43
CA SER A 88 5.40 3.62 -18.36
C SER A 88 6.81 3.52 -18.93
N GLN A 89 7.73 4.31 -18.37
CA GLN A 89 9.11 4.43 -18.87
C GLN A 89 9.19 4.68 -20.39
N GLY A 90 8.35 5.59 -20.90
CA GLY A 90 8.31 5.95 -22.32
C GLY A 90 7.73 4.88 -23.25
N LYS A 91 7.18 3.78 -22.74
CA LYS A 91 6.54 2.72 -23.54
C LYS A 91 5.11 2.48 -23.09
N TRP A 92 4.20 2.34 -24.05
CA TRP A 92 2.83 1.90 -23.77
C TRP A 92 2.81 0.41 -23.46
N ARG A 93 2.16 0.05 -22.36
CA ARG A 93 2.05 -1.34 -21.88
C ARG A 93 0.63 -1.61 -21.42
N PRO A 94 0.17 -2.88 -21.46
CA PRO A 94 -1.11 -3.25 -20.86
C PRO A 94 -1.17 -2.81 -19.39
N LEU A 95 -2.25 -2.12 -19.02
CA LEU A 95 -2.42 -1.61 -17.65
C LEU A 95 -2.46 -2.75 -16.62
N TYR A 96 -3.08 -3.87 -16.98
CA TYR A 96 -3.23 -5.03 -16.09
C TYR A 96 -1.90 -5.60 -15.61
N SER A 97 -0.86 -5.61 -16.46
CA SER A 97 0.46 -6.15 -16.13
C SER A 97 1.39 -5.15 -15.45
N CYS A 98 0.99 -3.89 -15.33
CA CYS A 98 1.77 -2.89 -14.60
C CYS A 98 1.45 -2.96 -13.11
N HIS A 99 2.43 -3.35 -12.30
CA HIS A 99 2.34 -3.34 -10.84
C HIS A 99 3.15 -2.21 -10.20
N TRP A 100 3.84 -1.40 -11.01
CA TRP A 100 4.76 -0.37 -10.54
C TRP A 100 4.00 0.85 -10.04
N ILE A 101 3.87 0.96 -8.72
CA ILE A 101 3.04 1.97 -8.05
C ILE A 101 3.49 3.40 -8.37
N ASP A 102 4.80 3.60 -8.50
CA ASP A 102 5.43 4.87 -8.87
C ASP A 102 5.08 5.29 -10.30
N GLU A 103 5.10 4.35 -11.24
CA GLU A 103 4.73 4.61 -12.63
C GLU A 103 3.22 4.81 -12.82
N LEU A 104 2.40 4.03 -12.12
CA LEU A 104 0.95 4.21 -12.09
C LEU A 104 0.60 5.60 -11.54
N TYR A 105 1.22 5.98 -10.42
CA TYR A 105 1.02 7.28 -9.78
C TYR A 105 1.46 8.43 -10.68
N ARG A 106 2.69 8.38 -11.20
CA ARG A 106 3.23 9.38 -12.12
C ARG A 106 2.31 9.57 -13.33
N TYR A 107 1.92 8.48 -13.98
CA TYR A 107 1.05 8.56 -15.16
C TYR A 107 -0.30 9.19 -14.82
N TRP A 108 -0.96 8.71 -13.77
CA TRP A 108 -2.23 9.29 -13.34
C TRP A 108 -2.10 10.78 -12.97
N LYS A 109 -1.10 11.15 -12.16
CA LYS A 109 -0.87 12.52 -11.70
C LYS A 109 -0.51 13.46 -12.86
N ASP A 110 0.56 13.15 -13.57
CA ASP A 110 1.19 14.09 -14.50
C ASP A 110 0.50 14.09 -15.87
N GLU A 111 0.00 12.94 -16.33
CA GLU A 111 -0.57 12.81 -17.68
C GLU A 111 -2.09 12.99 -17.70
N LEU A 112 -2.78 12.61 -16.62
CA LEU A 112 -4.25 12.62 -16.59
C LEU A 112 -4.81 13.71 -15.68
N LEU A 113 -4.37 13.81 -14.42
CA LEU A 113 -4.91 14.80 -13.47
C LEU A 113 -4.44 16.22 -13.80
N LEU A 114 -3.14 16.50 -13.64
CA LEU A 114 -2.61 17.86 -13.68
C LEU A 114 -2.76 18.50 -15.06
N LYS A 115 -2.54 17.74 -16.15
CA LYS A 115 -2.73 18.24 -17.53
C LYS A 115 -4.18 18.56 -17.89
N ASN A 116 -5.15 18.01 -17.15
CA ASN A 116 -6.57 18.17 -17.47
C ASN A 116 -7.37 18.84 -16.35
N ILE A 117 -6.70 19.50 -15.39
CA ILE A 117 -7.37 20.04 -14.19
C ILE A 117 -8.51 21.01 -14.53
N THR A 118 -8.29 21.95 -15.46
CA THR A 118 -9.34 22.89 -15.89
C THR A 118 -10.53 22.19 -16.54
N ARG A 119 -10.30 21.10 -17.25
CA ARG A 119 -11.37 20.30 -17.87
C ARG A 119 -12.15 19.51 -16.81
N LEU A 120 -11.46 18.97 -15.81
CA LEU A 120 -12.08 18.29 -14.67
C LEU A 120 -12.95 19.24 -13.85
N GLU A 121 -12.44 20.44 -13.54
CA GLU A 121 -13.20 21.49 -12.86
C GLU A 121 -14.44 21.92 -13.65
N SER A 122 -14.35 21.96 -14.99
CA SER A 122 -15.51 22.27 -15.83
C SER A 122 -16.56 21.16 -15.87
N LEU A 123 -16.13 19.89 -15.98
CA LEU A 123 -17.03 18.74 -16.10
C LEU A 123 -17.65 18.34 -14.75
N ALA A 124 -16.93 18.59 -13.66
CA ALA A 124 -17.19 18.04 -12.34
C ALA A 124 -16.72 19.04 -11.27
N ASN A 125 -17.42 20.17 -11.21
CA ASN A 125 -17.04 21.36 -10.45
C ASN A 125 -17.09 21.23 -8.92
N LYS A 126 -17.67 20.16 -8.38
CA LYS A 126 -17.64 19.87 -6.94
C LYS A 126 -16.50 18.92 -6.54
N GLY A 127 -15.77 18.38 -7.51
CA GLY A 127 -14.61 17.54 -7.24
C GLY A 127 -13.42 18.38 -6.74
N ASP A 128 -12.78 17.92 -5.67
CA ASP A 128 -11.49 18.43 -5.21
C ASP A 128 -10.37 17.78 -6.02
N TRP A 129 -10.09 18.31 -7.21
CA TRP A 129 -9.09 17.80 -8.17
C TRP A 129 -7.65 18.20 -7.79
N LYS A 130 -7.30 18.07 -6.51
CA LYS A 130 -5.99 18.45 -5.99
C LYS A 130 -5.10 17.25 -5.79
N GLU A 131 -3.82 17.47 -5.99
CA GLU A 131 -2.77 16.57 -5.54
C GLU A 131 -2.09 17.19 -4.32
N TYR A 132 -1.83 16.35 -3.32
CA TYR A 132 -1.24 16.79 -2.05
C TYR A 132 0.23 16.37 -1.99
N GLU A 133 1.13 17.33 -1.78
CA GLU A 133 2.59 17.14 -1.81
C GLU A 133 3.07 15.97 -0.93
N ASP A 134 2.39 15.75 0.19
CA ASP A 134 2.69 14.68 1.11
C ASP A 134 2.36 13.27 0.58
N ILE A 135 1.37 13.16 -0.32
CA ILE A 135 1.09 11.94 -1.09
C ILE A 135 2.21 11.70 -2.10
N THR A 136 2.63 12.72 -2.86
CA THR A 136 3.78 12.59 -3.78
C THR A 136 5.05 12.16 -3.05
N LYS A 137 5.32 12.71 -1.86
CA LYS A 137 6.50 12.32 -1.05
C LYS A 137 6.42 10.89 -0.50
N ALA A 138 5.22 10.36 -0.25
CA ALA A 138 5.02 9.01 0.27
C ALA A 138 5.19 7.90 -0.79
N ILE A 139 4.92 8.18 -2.07
CA ILE A 139 5.01 7.18 -3.15
C ILE A 139 6.41 6.57 -3.30
N PRO A 140 7.52 7.36 -3.32
CA PRO A 140 8.87 6.81 -3.34
C PRO A 140 9.21 5.91 -2.15
N ILE A 141 8.69 6.23 -0.95
CA ILE A 141 8.87 5.40 0.26
C ILE A 141 8.26 4.02 0.02
N ILE A 142 7.02 3.96 -0.47
CA ILE A 142 6.35 2.70 -0.78
C ILE A 142 7.09 1.93 -1.88
N ALA A 143 7.45 2.61 -2.97
CA ALA A 143 8.11 1.99 -4.11
C ALA A 143 9.51 1.45 -3.78
N LYS A 144 10.24 2.07 -2.84
CA LYS A 144 11.54 1.58 -2.35
C LYS A 144 11.43 0.14 -1.83
N TYR A 145 10.36 -0.17 -1.09
CA TYR A 145 10.16 -1.50 -0.53
C TYR A 145 9.42 -2.43 -1.50
N ASP A 146 8.32 -1.96 -2.11
CA ASP A 146 7.38 -2.85 -2.80
C ASP A 146 6.92 -2.36 -4.18
N LYS A 147 7.89 -1.97 -5.02
CA LYS A 147 7.63 -1.53 -6.39
C LYS A 147 6.77 -2.52 -7.18
N GLN A 148 7.02 -3.83 -7.07
CA GLN A 148 6.37 -4.86 -7.91
C GLN A 148 5.35 -5.74 -7.16
N SER A 149 4.94 -5.34 -5.96
CA SER A 149 4.02 -6.12 -5.13
C SER A 149 4.60 -7.45 -4.63
N SER A 150 5.92 -7.63 -4.49
CA SER A 150 6.53 -8.87 -3.99
C SER A 150 6.91 -8.83 -2.51
N PHE A 151 7.22 -7.66 -1.96
CA PHE A 151 7.83 -7.49 -0.64
C PHE A 151 6.93 -8.02 0.48
N PHE A 152 5.65 -7.66 0.48
CA PHE A 152 4.72 -8.09 1.53
C PHE A 152 4.17 -9.51 1.34
N ARG A 153 4.36 -10.11 0.15
CA ARG A 153 3.81 -11.44 -0.17
C ARG A 153 4.76 -12.58 0.20
N TYR A 154 6.06 -12.35 0.09
CA TYR A 154 7.05 -13.40 0.25
C TYR A 154 8.03 -13.08 1.38
N PRO A 155 8.40 -14.08 2.21
CA PRO A 155 9.38 -13.89 3.27
C PRO A 155 10.77 -13.56 2.71
N VAL A 156 11.11 -14.09 1.54
CA VAL A 156 12.36 -13.86 0.82
C VAL A 156 12.05 -13.36 -0.58
N THR A 157 12.74 -12.30 -1.00
CA THR A 157 12.60 -11.65 -2.29
C THR A 157 13.97 -11.49 -2.96
N GLU A 158 14.02 -10.76 -4.07
CA GLU A 158 15.27 -10.42 -4.75
C GLU A 158 16.13 -9.42 -3.95
N ASN A 159 15.63 -8.86 -2.85
CA ASN A 159 16.38 -7.95 -1.98
C ASN A 159 16.51 -8.51 -0.54
N PRO A 160 17.51 -9.37 -0.29
CA PRO A 160 17.71 -10.00 1.02
C PRO A 160 17.90 -8.99 2.16
N ASN A 161 18.47 -7.82 1.88
CA ASN A 161 18.69 -6.79 2.89
C ASN A 161 17.36 -6.22 3.41
N LEU A 162 16.42 -5.94 2.51
CA LEU A 162 15.09 -5.49 2.89
C LEU A 162 14.27 -6.61 3.52
N ASP A 163 14.47 -7.87 3.11
CA ASP A 163 13.77 -9.02 3.70
C ASP A 163 14.03 -9.13 5.20
N LEU A 164 15.26 -8.84 5.64
CA LEU A 164 15.61 -8.83 7.05
C LEU A 164 14.71 -7.87 7.83
N GLU A 165 14.30 -6.73 7.26
CA GLU A 165 13.48 -5.70 7.91
C GLU A 165 12.04 -6.14 8.22
N LYS A 166 11.56 -7.27 7.65
CA LYS A 166 10.18 -7.74 7.79
C LYS A 166 9.85 -8.40 9.13
N PHE A 167 10.85 -9.01 9.78
CA PHE A 167 10.62 -9.93 10.90
C PHE A 167 10.72 -9.23 12.24
N THR A 168 9.65 -9.26 13.06
CA THR A 168 9.69 -8.63 14.39
C THR A 168 10.63 -9.36 15.35
N MET A 169 10.88 -10.65 15.16
CA MET A 169 11.83 -11.41 15.97
C MET A 169 13.21 -11.32 15.32
N LYS A 170 14.11 -10.60 15.95
CA LYS A 170 15.49 -10.41 15.49
C LYS A 170 16.43 -11.26 16.32
N GLU A 171 17.35 -11.95 15.66
CA GLU A 171 18.47 -12.60 16.36
C GLU A 171 19.30 -11.52 17.08
N VAL A 172 19.67 -11.81 18.31
CA VAL A 172 20.49 -10.93 19.15
C VAL A 172 21.62 -11.76 19.73
N ASP A 173 22.81 -11.16 19.79
CA ASP A 173 23.93 -11.80 20.47
C ASP A 173 23.72 -11.80 21.99
N ILE A 174 24.37 -12.76 22.65
CA ILE A 174 24.20 -13.03 24.08
C ILE A 174 24.71 -11.86 24.93
N GLU A 175 25.73 -11.15 24.48
CA GLU A 175 26.31 -10.01 25.21
C GLU A 175 25.32 -8.83 25.23
N THR A 176 24.69 -8.53 24.10
CA THR A 176 23.60 -7.57 24.00
C THR A 176 22.42 -7.96 24.88
N LEU A 177 22.06 -9.25 24.91
CA LEU A 177 20.99 -9.75 25.79
C LEU A 177 21.29 -9.49 27.27
N ARG A 178 22.53 -9.76 27.72
CA ARG A 178 22.99 -9.50 29.10
C ARG A 178 22.87 -8.02 29.45
N LYS A 179 23.38 -7.13 28.58
CA LYS A 179 23.28 -5.66 28.78
C LYS A 179 21.84 -5.19 28.93
N ILE A 180 20.90 -5.77 28.17
CA ILE A 180 19.47 -5.42 28.27
C ILE A 180 18.92 -5.79 29.66
N PHE A 181 19.25 -6.97 30.19
CA PHE A 181 18.79 -7.39 31.51
C PHE A 181 19.41 -6.55 32.63
N GLU A 182 20.71 -6.24 32.55
CA GLU A 182 21.41 -5.38 33.51
C GLU A 182 20.83 -3.96 33.52
N GLN A 183 20.47 -3.40 32.36
CA GLN A 183 19.86 -2.08 32.26
C GLN A 183 18.39 -2.05 32.73
N GLN A 184 17.66 -3.16 32.67
CA GLN A 184 16.28 -3.23 33.14
C GLN A 184 16.15 -3.09 34.66
N GLU A 185 17.17 -3.45 35.44
CA GLU A 185 17.19 -3.23 36.90
C GLU A 185 17.24 -1.74 37.30
N SER A 186 17.58 -0.85 36.36
CA SER A 186 17.79 0.59 36.65
C SER A 186 16.64 1.54 36.27
N VAL A 187 15.60 1.06 35.56
CA VAL A 187 14.52 1.92 35.02
C VAL A 187 13.20 1.64 35.74
N LYS A 188 12.73 2.63 36.52
CA LYS A 188 11.45 2.60 37.25
C LYS A 188 10.27 2.23 36.36
N GLU A 189 9.39 1.41 36.91
CA GLU A 189 8.25 0.64 36.34
C GLU A 189 7.22 1.36 35.44
N LYS A 190 7.35 2.65 35.10
CA LYS A 190 6.17 3.42 34.67
C LYS A 190 5.80 3.43 33.18
N GLU A 191 6.60 2.88 32.25
CA GLU A 191 6.29 3.06 30.81
C GLU A 191 6.45 1.84 29.88
N ARG A 192 6.79 0.64 30.35
CA ARG A 192 7.18 -0.42 29.40
C ARG A 192 6.09 -1.44 29.11
N GLY A 193 5.53 -1.37 27.90
CA GLY A 193 4.90 -2.54 27.29
C GLY A 193 5.88 -3.72 27.24
N GLY A 194 5.46 -4.93 27.61
CA GLY A 194 6.36 -6.08 27.88
C GLY A 194 7.33 -6.47 26.75
N ASN A 195 8.59 -6.74 27.09
CA ASN A 195 9.59 -7.28 26.17
C ASN A 195 9.32 -8.78 25.93
N VAL A 196 9.39 -9.24 24.68
CA VAL A 196 9.32 -10.67 24.32
C VAL A 196 10.71 -11.12 23.87
N ILE A 197 11.23 -12.16 24.52
CA ILE A 197 12.55 -12.75 24.27
C ILE A 197 12.38 -14.28 24.16
N LEU A 198 12.99 -14.89 23.15
CA LEU A 198 13.14 -16.33 23.02
C LEU A 198 14.62 -16.67 23.14
N ALA A 199 14.99 -17.52 24.10
CA ALA A 199 16.35 -18.06 24.22
C ALA A 199 16.30 -19.57 23.96
N ILE A 200 17.23 -20.06 23.13
CA ILE A 200 17.38 -21.48 22.81
C ILE A 200 18.63 -21.96 23.53
N LYS A 201 18.49 -23.05 24.29
CA LYS A 201 19.58 -23.70 25.00
C LYS A 201 20.04 -24.98 24.29
N ASN A 202 21.30 -25.35 24.50
CA ASN A 202 21.78 -26.69 24.19
C ASN A 202 21.54 -27.66 25.37
N ASP A 203 21.96 -28.92 25.21
CA ASP A 203 21.83 -29.97 26.24
C ASP A 203 22.66 -29.70 27.51
N ASN A 204 23.63 -28.78 27.44
CA ASN A 204 24.45 -28.33 28.57
C ASN A 204 23.86 -27.10 29.28
N ASP A 205 22.59 -26.75 29.01
CA ASP A 205 21.91 -25.58 29.55
C ASP A 205 22.48 -24.21 29.12
N GLU A 206 23.38 -24.19 28.14
CA GLU A 206 23.99 -22.97 27.62
C GLU A 206 23.11 -22.32 26.56
N ILE A 207 22.92 -21.01 26.63
CA ILE A 207 22.19 -20.25 25.60
C ILE A 207 23.05 -20.23 24.33
N ILE A 208 22.54 -20.78 23.23
CA ILE A 208 23.22 -20.82 21.93
C ILE A 208 22.63 -19.83 20.92
N LYS A 209 21.36 -19.44 21.09
CA LYS A 209 20.68 -18.44 20.26
C LYS A 209 19.67 -17.66 21.09
N ALA A 210 19.50 -16.40 20.74
CA ALA A 210 18.45 -15.59 21.32
C ALA A 210 17.78 -14.71 20.26
N TYR A 211 16.48 -14.51 20.42
CA TYR A 211 15.67 -13.63 19.59
C TYR A 211 14.95 -12.63 20.47
N ARG A 212 14.90 -11.37 20.03
CA ARG A 212 14.16 -10.31 20.69
C ARG A 212 13.10 -9.76 19.76
N ARG A 213 11.91 -9.49 20.31
CA ARG A 213 10.86 -8.78 19.59
C ARG A 213 11.18 -7.28 19.49
N GLN A 214 11.20 -6.77 18.27
CA GLN A 214 11.14 -5.35 17.95
C GLN A 214 9.67 -4.96 17.71
N LYS A 215 9.16 -3.97 18.44
CA LYS A 215 7.71 -3.64 18.47
C LYS A 215 7.23 -2.72 17.36
N GLU A 216 8.14 -2.14 16.59
CA GLU A 216 7.84 -1.18 15.54
C GLU A 216 8.79 -1.46 14.39
N LEU A 217 8.24 -2.05 13.33
CA LEU A 217 8.94 -2.30 12.08
C LEU A 217 8.18 -1.57 10.99
N LEU A 218 8.94 -0.98 10.06
CA LEU A 218 8.39 -0.38 8.85
C LEU A 218 7.35 0.72 9.15
N THR A 219 7.38 1.37 10.32
CA THR A 219 6.38 2.37 10.73
C THR A 219 6.18 3.45 9.67
N GLU A 220 7.26 4.03 9.15
CA GLU A 220 7.21 5.04 8.09
C GLU A 220 6.53 4.50 6.81
N LEU A 221 6.81 3.25 6.44
CA LEU A 221 6.21 2.59 5.29
C LEU A 221 4.72 2.29 5.52
N SER A 222 4.37 1.75 6.69
CA SER A 222 2.98 1.47 7.09
C SER A 222 2.16 2.76 7.11
N ASP A 223 2.69 3.85 7.68
CA ASP A 223 2.02 5.14 7.72
C ASP A 223 1.86 5.75 6.31
N SER A 224 2.90 5.64 5.48
CA SER A 224 2.85 6.06 4.08
C SER A 224 1.76 5.29 3.31
N LEU A 225 1.69 3.97 3.49
CA LEU A 225 0.68 3.12 2.87
C LEU A 225 -0.74 3.51 3.29
N LYS A 226 -0.99 3.65 4.60
CA LYS A 226 -2.30 4.03 5.15
C LYS A 226 -2.76 5.37 4.59
N LYS A 227 -1.85 6.35 4.59
CA LYS A 227 -2.10 7.71 4.10
C LYS A 227 -2.45 7.73 2.62
N VAL A 228 -1.60 7.09 1.79
CA VAL A 228 -1.80 7.05 0.33
C VAL A 228 -3.05 6.24 -0.01
N ALA A 229 -3.31 5.13 0.67
CA ALA A 229 -4.51 4.31 0.45
C ALA A 229 -5.79 5.08 0.80
N HIS A 230 -5.81 5.80 1.92
CA HIS A 230 -6.96 6.64 2.28
C HIS A 230 -7.21 7.76 1.28
N TYR A 231 -6.15 8.43 0.81
CA TYR A 231 -6.27 9.42 -0.25
C TYR A 231 -6.91 8.83 -1.51
N PHE A 232 -6.41 7.68 -1.96
CA PHE A 232 -6.93 7.02 -3.15
C PHE A 232 -8.35 6.46 -2.99
N TYR A 233 -8.72 6.02 -1.79
CA TYR A 233 -10.09 5.67 -1.43
C TYR A 233 -11.02 6.88 -1.60
N CYS A 234 -10.66 8.04 -1.03
CA CYS A 234 -11.46 9.25 -1.10
C CYS A 234 -11.59 9.81 -2.53
N ILE A 235 -10.48 9.96 -3.25
CA ILE A 235 -10.50 10.53 -4.60
C ILE A 235 -11.17 9.59 -5.61
N HIS A 236 -11.10 8.27 -5.41
CA HIS A 236 -11.85 7.30 -6.20
C HIS A 236 -13.36 7.50 -6.02
N ILE A 237 -13.85 7.51 -4.78
CA ILE A 237 -15.28 7.74 -4.49
C ILE A 237 -15.75 9.08 -5.07
N MET A 238 -14.98 10.15 -4.87
CA MET A 238 -15.26 11.45 -5.45
C MET A 238 -15.36 11.39 -6.98
N THR A 239 -14.41 10.72 -7.64
CA THR A 239 -14.41 10.56 -9.10
C THR A 239 -15.65 9.79 -9.56
N ARG A 240 -16.03 8.72 -8.87
CA ARG A 240 -17.25 7.95 -9.19
C ARG A 240 -18.50 8.83 -9.09
N ILE A 241 -18.60 9.64 -8.04
CA ILE A 241 -19.77 10.50 -7.82
C ILE A 241 -19.80 11.62 -8.87
N GLU A 242 -18.74 12.41 -8.95
CA GLU A 242 -18.72 13.67 -9.70
C GLU A 242 -18.56 13.45 -11.20
N LEU A 243 -17.68 12.53 -11.61
CA LEU A 243 -17.36 12.32 -13.02
C LEU A 243 -18.15 11.15 -13.64
N CYS A 244 -18.50 10.14 -12.84
CA CYS A 244 -19.29 8.99 -13.31
C CYS A 244 -20.78 9.05 -12.94
N LYS A 245 -21.24 10.09 -12.22
CA LYS A 245 -22.63 10.21 -11.74
C LYS A 245 -23.07 9.03 -10.87
N GLY A 246 -22.11 8.48 -10.11
CA GLY A 246 -22.30 7.33 -9.24
C GLY A 246 -22.32 5.98 -9.93
N LYS A 247 -21.93 5.88 -11.21
CA LYS A 247 -21.78 4.65 -11.99
C LYS A 247 -20.36 4.11 -11.99
#